data_AF-A0A925LAZ0-F1
#
_entry.id   AF-A0A925LAZ0-F1
#
_cell.length_a   1.000
_cell.length_b   1.000
_cell.length_c   1.000
_cell.angle_alpha   90.00
_cell.angle_beta   90.00
_cell.angle_gamma   90.00
#
_symmetry.space_group_name_H-M   'P 1'
#
loop_
_entity.id
_entity.type
_entity.pdbx_description
1 polymer ?
#
loop_
_entity_poly.entity_id
_entity_poly.type
_entity_poly.pdbx_seq_one_letter_code
_entity_poly.pdbx_strand_id
1 'polypeptide(L)'
;MTRITFSALFRSALLSAALVSGAAQAQTAPATPASDDTLYQQLGAQPGLVKLMDDFMTRLLADSRMNPFFKDVDHKHVKAELVTQFCEVSGGPCRRKGPDMKKAHAGMDVTKSNFNALVEVLQQSMDAQGIAFGTQNKLLAKLAPMHRDIVNTP
;
A
#
# COMPACT_ATOMS: atom_id res chain seq x y z
N MET A 1 35.88 -69.68 -8.86
CA MET A 1 37.14 -69.89 -8.11
C MET A 1 38.20 -70.10 -9.18
N THR A 2 39.13 -69.19 -9.49
CA THR A 2 40.26 -68.79 -8.64
C THR A 2 40.93 -67.56 -9.27
N ARG A 3 41.07 -66.51 -8.46
CA ARG A 3 42.10 -65.45 -8.40
C ARG A 3 42.86 -65.09 -9.69
N ILE A 4 42.69 -63.86 -10.14
CA ILE A 4 43.72 -63.11 -10.87
C ILE A 4 44.15 -61.94 -9.97
N THR A 5 45.35 -62.06 -9.42
CA THR A 5 46.10 -60.98 -8.76
C THR A 5 46.92 -60.25 -9.81
N PHE A 6 46.83 -58.93 -9.90
CA PHE A 6 47.85 -58.10 -10.53
C PHE A 6 48.29 -57.02 -9.55
N SER A 7 49.54 -57.16 -9.11
CA SER A 7 50.29 -56.15 -8.38
C SER A 7 50.70 -55.01 -9.31
N ALA A 8 50.78 -53.83 -8.69
CA ALA A 8 51.17 -52.53 -9.19
C ALA A 8 52.41 -52.52 -10.11
N LEU A 9 52.54 -51.47 -10.92
CA LEU A 9 53.72 -50.58 -10.96
C LEU A 9 53.50 -49.38 -11.90
N PHE A 10 53.63 -48.18 -11.31
CA PHE A 10 54.30 -46.98 -11.81
C PHE A 10 54.15 -46.56 -13.28
N ARG A 11 53.70 -45.30 -13.49
CA ARG A 11 54.55 -44.21 -14.01
C ARG A 11 53.78 -42.89 -14.04
N SER A 12 54.32 -41.91 -13.32
CA SER A 12 53.93 -40.50 -13.40
C SER A 12 54.24 -39.93 -14.79
N ALA A 13 53.30 -39.19 -15.36
CA ALA A 13 53.58 -38.19 -16.40
C ALA A 13 52.66 -36.99 -16.16
N LEU A 14 53.29 -35.87 -15.81
CA LEU A 14 52.70 -34.55 -15.68
C LEU A 14 52.30 -34.05 -17.07
N LEU A 15 51.05 -33.64 -17.24
CA LEU A 15 50.65 -32.69 -18.28
C LEU A 15 49.64 -31.71 -17.68
N SER A 16 50.15 -30.49 -17.52
CA SER A 16 49.43 -29.30 -17.09
C SER A 16 48.32 -28.97 -18.09
N ALA A 17 47.09 -28.84 -17.59
CA ALA A 17 46.04 -28.06 -18.23
C ALA A 17 45.39 -27.20 -17.14
N ALA A 18 45.78 -25.93 -17.08
CA ALA A 18 45.20 -24.96 -16.18
C ALA A 18 43.76 -24.65 -16.64
N LEU A 19 42.78 -25.17 -15.90
CA LEU A 19 41.39 -24.75 -16.01
C LEU A 19 41.23 -23.42 -15.26
N VAL A 20 41.13 -22.33 -16.00
CA VAL A 20 40.70 -21.04 -15.44
C VAL A 20 39.21 -21.15 -15.16
N SER A 21 38.84 -21.55 -13.94
CA SER A 21 37.48 -21.42 -13.43
C SER A 21 37.16 -19.94 -13.23
N GLY A 22 36.48 -19.34 -14.20
CA GLY A 22 35.86 -18.04 -14.03
C GLY A 22 34.72 -18.14 -13.01
N ALA A 23 34.99 -17.75 -11.77
CA ALA A 23 33.94 -17.52 -10.79
C ALA A 23 33.16 -16.27 -11.20
N ALA A 24 31.93 -16.46 -11.67
CA ALA A 24 30.99 -15.36 -11.86
C ALA A 24 30.63 -14.77 -10.49
N GLN A 25 31.27 -13.67 -10.08
CA GLN A 25 30.76 -12.84 -9.00
C GLN A 25 29.41 -12.25 -9.45
N ALA A 26 28.32 -12.82 -8.95
CA ALA A 26 27.01 -12.20 -8.98
C ALA A 26 27.09 -10.90 -8.14
N GLN A 27 27.19 -9.77 -8.82
CA GLN A 27 27.10 -8.45 -8.20
C GLN A 27 25.65 -8.26 -7.75
N THR A 28 25.40 -8.41 -6.44
CA THR A 28 24.13 -7.98 -5.85
C THR A 28 24.07 -6.46 -5.91
N ALA A 29 23.25 -5.93 -6.82
CA ALA A 29 22.92 -4.51 -6.84
C ALA A 29 22.32 -4.09 -5.48
N PRO A 30 22.59 -2.88 -4.99
CA PRO A 30 22.00 -2.41 -3.75
C PRO A 30 20.49 -2.27 -3.95
N ALA A 31 19.71 -3.00 -3.14
CA ALA A 31 18.27 -2.86 -3.08
C ALA A 31 17.94 -1.44 -2.56
N THR A 32 17.28 -0.63 -3.39
CA THR A 32 16.58 0.57 -2.94
C THR A 32 15.68 0.18 -1.77
N PRO A 33 15.67 0.90 -0.63
CA PRO A 33 14.79 0.53 0.46
C PRO A 33 13.36 0.56 -0.07
N ALA A 34 12.71 -0.60 -0.07
CA ALA A 34 11.29 -0.69 -0.40
C ALA A 34 10.55 0.26 0.54
N SER A 35 9.62 1.05 0.01
CA SER A 35 8.68 1.80 0.84
C SER A 35 8.03 0.83 1.83
N ASP A 36 7.99 1.20 3.12
CA ASP A 36 7.30 0.40 4.14
C ASP A 36 5.79 0.36 3.83
N ASP A 37 5.38 -0.68 3.11
CA ASP A 37 4.02 -0.92 2.67
C ASP A 37 3.21 -1.73 3.70
N THR A 38 3.74 -1.93 4.91
CA THR A 38 3.11 -2.74 5.96
C THR A 38 1.68 -2.29 6.24
N LEU A 39 1.42 -0.98 6.31
CA LEU A 39 0.06 -0.47 6.54
C LEU A 39 -0.87 -0.78 5.36
N TYR A 40 -0.39 -0.62 4.12
CA TYR A 40 -1.14 -0.98 2.92
C TYR A 40 -1.50 -2.47 2.90
N GLN A 41 -0.56 -3.35 3.27
CA GLN A 41 -0.83 -4.79 3.40
C GLN A 41 -1.83 -5.09 4.52
N GLN A 42 -1.72 -4.42 5.67
CA GLN A 42 -2.66 -4.55 6.80
C GLN A 42 -4.08 -4.09 6.46
N LEU A 43 -4.24 -3.20 5.47
CA LEU A 43 -5.53 -2.77 4.93
C LEU A 43 -6.08 -3.71 3.85
N GLY A 44 -5.40 -4.84 3.58
CA GLY A 44 -5.80 -5.81 2.56
C GLY A 44 -5.37 -5.43 1.14
N ALA A 45 -4.34 -4.59 1.02
CA ALA A 45 -3.82 -4.09 -0.26
C ALA A 45 -4.94 -3.48 -1.13
N GLN A 46 -4.77 -3.49 -2.46
CA GLN A 46 -5.74 -2.91 -3.39
C GLN A 46 -7.16 -3.48 -3.23
N PRO A 47 -7.38 -4.81 -3.13
CA PRO A 47 -8.73 -5.35 -2.95
C PRO A 47 -9.39 -4.90 -1.65
N GLY A 48 -8.62 -4.83 -0.56
CA GLY A 48 -9.11 -4.36 0.73
C GLY A 48 -9.48 -2.88 0.70
N LEU A 49 -8.67 -2.04 0.05
CA LEU A 49 -8.99 -0.62 -0.13
C LEU A 49 -10.22 -0.38 -1.00
N VAL A 50 -10.38 -1.14 -2.09
CA VAL A 50 -11.60 -1.06 -2.93
C VAL A 50 -12.83 -1.41 -2.09
N LYS A 51 -12.78 -2.52 -1.36
CA LYS A 51 -13.85 -2.93 -0.45
C LYS A 51 -14.14 -1.88 0.62
N LEU A 52 -13.09 -1.26 1.19
CA LEU A 52 -13.24 -0.18 2.18
C LEU A 52 -13.96 1.03 1.59
N MET A 53 -13.55 1.49 0.41
CA MET A 53 -14.15 2.66 -0.23
C MET A 53 -15.56 2.41 -0.77
N ASP A 54 -15.90 1.17 -1.13
CA ASP A 54 -17.26 0.79 -1.49
C ASP A 54 -18.21 0.93 -0.29
N ASP A 55 -17.88 0.32 0.86
CA ASP A 55 -18.69 0.45 2.08
C ASP A 55 -18.72 1.90 2.60
N PHE A 56 -17.58 2.60 2.55
CA PHE A 56 -17.50 4.00 2.97
C PHE A 56 -18.44 4.89 2.18
N MET A 57 -18.47 4.78 0.85
CA MET A 57 -19.41 5.56 0.02
C MET A 57 -20.87 5.22 0.35
N THR A 58 -21.20 3.95 0.56
CA THR A 58 -22.55 3.55 0.99
C THR A 58 -22.95 4.22 2.30
N ARG A 59 -22.05 4.28 3.30
CA ARG A 59 -22.33 4.94 4.58
C ARG A 59 -22.40 6.45 4.47
N LEU A 60 -21.55 7.08 3.65
CA LEU A 60 -21.61 8.52 3.40
C LEU A 60 -22.95 8.94 2.81
N LEU A 61 -23.52 8.13 1.93
CA LEU A 61 -24.84 8.37 1.36
C LEU A 61 -25.98 8.10 2.36
N ALA A 62 -25.76 7.26 3.37
CA ALA A 62 -26.75 6.98 4.42
C ALA A 62 -26.70 7.97 5.59
N ASP A 63 -25.55 8.60 5.86
CA ASP A 63 -25.38 9.58 6.94
C ASP A 63 -25.96 10.94 6.51
N SER A 64 -26.94 11.45 7.26
CA SER A 64 -27.63 12.70 6.91
C SER A 64 -26.72 13.94 6.94
N ARG A 65 -25.60 13.90 7.68
CA ARG A 65 -24.62 14.99 7.74
C ARG A 65 -23.74 14.99 6.49
N MET A 66 -23.45 13.81 5.94
CA MET A 66 -22.53 13.63 4.82
C MET A 66 -23.23 13.55 3.46
N ASN A 67 -24.43 13.00 3.40
CA ASN A 67 -25.19 12.81 2.15
C ASN A 67 -25.22 14.07 1.25
N PRO A 68 -25.43 15.30 1.75
CA PRO A 68 -25.45 16.49 0.91
C PRO A 68 -24.15 16.73 0.11
N PHE A 69 -23.00 16.28 0.61
CA PHE A 69 -21.70 16.41 -0.07
C PHE A 69 -21.48 15.38 -1.18
N PHE A 70 -22.16 14.23 -1.10
CA PHE A 70 -21.87 13.08 -1.95
C PHE A 70 -23.04 12.65 -2.85
N LYS A 71 -24.28 13.09 -2.60
CA LYS A 71 -25.46 12.57 -3.32
C LYS A 71 -25.43 12.80 -4.84
N ASP A 72 -24.81 13.88 -5.31
CA ASP A 72 -24.83 14.27 -6.73
C ASP A 72 -23.46 14.17 -7.42
N VAL A 73 -22.45 13.58 -6.76
CA VAL A 73 -21.10 13.42 -7.35
C VAL A 73 -20.98 12.11 -8.13
N ASP A 74 -19.98 12.02 -9.02
CA ASP A 74 -19.62 10.73 -9.64
C ASP A 74 -18.98 9.81 -8.58
N HIS A 75 -19.80 8.93 -7.98
CA HIS A 75 -19.35 8.01 -6.94
C HIS A 75 -18.27 7.06 -7.43
N LYS A 76 -18.29 6.66 -8.71
CA LYS A 76 -17.27 5.75 -9.25
C LYS A 76 -15.93 6.46 -9.30
N HIS A 77 -15.92 7.71 -9.77
CA HIS A 77 -14.71 8.53 -9.79
C HIS A 77 -14.18 8.81 -8.39
N VAL A 78 -15.04 9.28 -7.46
CA VAL A 78 -14.62 9.59 -6.08
C VAL A 78 -14.04 8.36 -5.37
N LYS A 79 -14.68 7.19 -5.50
CA LYS A 79 -14.13 5.95 -4.92
C LYS A 79 -12.76 5.61 -5.51
N ALA A 80 -12.57 5.74 -6.82
CA ALA A 80 -11.28 5.45 -7.46
C ALA A 80 -10.16 6.39 -6.98
N GLU A 81 -10.46 7.68 -6.81
CA GLU A 81 -9.53 8.66 -6.26
C GLU A 81 -9.19 8.36 -4.79
N LEU A 82 -10.19 8.02 -3.96
CA LEU A 82 -9.96 7.66 -2.56
C LEU A 82 -9.16 6.36 -2.42
N VAL A 83 -9.42 5.33 -3.22
CA VAL A 83 -8.60 4.10 -3.25
C VAL A 83 -7.15 4.45 -3.57
N THR A 84 -6.93 5.30 -4.58
CA THR A 84 -5.58 5.72 -4.99
C THR A 84 -4.88 6.51 -3.88
N GLN A 85 -5.59 7.44 -3.24
CA GLN A 85 -5.07 8.23 -2.13
C GLN A 85 -4.71 7.36 -0.92
N PHE A 86 -5.59 6.43 -0.53
CA PHE A 86 -5.36 5.55 0.60
C PHE A 86 -4.22 4.58 0.31
N CYS A 87 -4.11 4.09 -0.93
CA CYS A 87 -2.99 3.27 -1.37
C CYS A 87 -1.66 4.03 -1.21
N GLU A 88 -1.56 5.26 -1.72
CA GLU A 88 -0.33 6.05 -1.59
C GLU A 88 -0.01 6.38 -0.13
N VAL A 89 -0.99 6.89 0.63
CA VAL A 89 -0.80 7.29 2.03
C VAL A 89 -0.38 6.10 2.90
N SER A 90 -0.94 4.91 2.65
CA SER A 90 -0.60 3.69 3.40
C SER A 90 0.73 3.04 3.01
N GLY A 91 1.49 3.63 2.07
CA GLY A 91 2.80 3.14 1.63
C GLY A 91 2.76 2.20 0.42
N GLY A 92 1.59 2.03 -0.19
CA GLY A 92 1.40 1.23 -1.40
C GLY A 92 2.06 1.84 -2.66
N PRO A 93 2.02 1.09 -3.77
CA PRO A 93 2.72 1.47 -5.00
C PRO A 93 2.02 2.58 -5.78
N CYS A 94 0.78 2.95 -5.42
CA CYS A 94 0.00 3.96 -6.12
C CYS A 94 0.56 5.37 -5.89
N ARG A 95 0.34 6.26 -6.87
CA ARG A 95 0.65 7.68 -6.74
C ARG A 95 -0.58 8.47 -7.15
N ARG A 96 -1.11 9.26 -6.23
CA ARG A 96 -2.25 10.13 -6.51
C ARG A 96 -1.78 11.27 -7.41
N LYS A 97 -2.62 11.60 -8.38
CA LYS A 97 -2.41 12.72 -9.30
C LYS A 97 -3.49 13.77 -9.06
N GLY A 98 -3.37 14.91 -9.73
CA GLY A 98 -4.37 15.97 -9.66
C GLY A 98 -4.13 16.96 -8.51
N PRO A 99 -5.16 17.72 -8.11
CA PRO A 99 -5.03 18.82 -7.16
C PRO A 99 -4.55 18.35 -5.79
N ASP A 100 -3.87 19.22 -5.05
CA ASP A 100 -3.67 19.03 -3.61
C ASP A 100 -5.01 19.09 -2.85
N MET A 101 -5.01 18.69 -1.57
CA MET A 101 -6.23 18.64 -0.77
C MET A 101 -6.91 20.01 -0.64
N LYS A 102 -6.12 21.09 -0.57
CA LYS A 102 -6.66 22.44 -0.47
C LYS A 102 -7.41 22.83 -1.74
N LYS A 103 -6.81 22.61 -2.91
CA LYS A 103 -7.43 22.90 -4.21
C LYS A 103 -8.63 22.00 -4.48
N ALA A 104 -8.56 20.72 -4.11
CA ALA A 104 -9.65 19.78 -4.32
C ALA A 104 -10.92 20.16 -3.56
N HIS A 105 -10.79 20.83 -2.40
CA HIS A 105 -11.91 21.20 -1.53
C HIS A 105 -12.18 22.71 -1.47
N ALA A 106 -11.47 23.54 -2.25
CA ALA A 106 -11.53 25.00 -2.17
C ALA A 106 -12.92 25.60 -2.47
N GLY A 107 -13.75 24.92 -3.27
CA GLY A 107 -15.10 25.36 -3.63
C GLY A 107 -16.22 24.80 -2.76
N MET A 108 -15.87 24.16 -1.63
CA MET A 108 -16.81 23.54 -0.70
C MET A 108 -16.81 24.30 0.62
N ASP A 109 -17.94 24.33 1.33
CA ASP A 109 -18.01 24.89 2.69
C ASP A 109 -17.81 23.78 3.73
N VAL A 110 -16.54 23.42 3.96
CA VAL A 110 -16.19 22.33 4.87
C VAL A 110 -15.84 22.88 6.24
N THR A 111 -16.74 22.64 7.20
CA THR A 111 -16.51 22.94 8.62
C THR A 111 -15.74 21.83 9.32
N LYS A 112 -15.22 22.11 10.52
CA LYS A 112 -14.64 21.10 11.40
C LYS A 112 -15.63 19.97 11.74
N SER A 113 -16.90 20.29 11.93
CA SER A 113 -17.94 19.29 12.20
C SER A 113 -18.13 18.34 11.03
N ASN A 114 -18.06 18.85 9.80
CA ASN A 114 -18.18 18.03 8.59
C ASN A 114 -17.00 17.07 8.48
N PHE A 115 -15.78 17.56 8.72
CA PHE A 115 -14.58 16.73 8.70
C PHE A 115 -14.63 15.62 9.76
N ASN A 116 -15.07 15.94 10.98
CA ASN A 116 -15.21 14.93 12.04
C ASN A 116 -16.27 13.88 11.70
N ALA A 117 -17.42 14.28 11.15
CA ALA A 117 -18.45 13.35 10.69
C ALA A 117 -17.91 12.41 9.59
N LEU A 118 -17.11 12.92 8.65
CA LEU A 118 -16.43 12.10 7.63
C LEU A 118 -15.51 11.06 8.28
N VAL A 119 -14.71 11.46 9.27
CA VAL A 119 -13.81 10.55 10.01
C VAL A 119 -14.58 9.48 10.78
N GLU A 120 -15.69 9.84 11.42
CA GLU A 120 -16.58 8.89 12.10
C GLU A 120 -17.13 7.84 11.14
N VAL A 121 -17.61 8.26 9.97
CA VAL A 121 -18.13 7.33 8.95
C VAL A 121 -17.01 6.42 8.44
N LEU A 122 -15.78 6.92 8.29
CA LEU A 122 -14.63 6.11 7.90
C LEU A 122 -14.28 5.05 8.96
N GLN A 123 -14.29 5.43 10.24
CA GLN A 123 -14.10 4.49 11.34
C GLN A 123 -15.16 3.39 11.35
N GLN A 124 -16.43 3.74 11.17
CA GLN A 124 -17.52 2.77 11.06
C GLN A 124 -17.29 1.77 9.90
N SER A 125 -16.79 2.25 8.76
CA SER A 125 -16.43 1.37 7.63
C SER A 125 -15.29 0.41 7.96
N MET A 126 -14.24 0.90 8.62
CA MET A 126 -13.12 0.06 9.02
C MET A 126 -13.54 -0.98 10.08
N ASP A 127 -14.36 -0.58 11.05
CA ASP A 127 -14.92 -1.47 12.07
C ASP A 127 -15.77 -2.57 11.45
N ALA A 128 -16.67 -2.22 10.53
CA ALA A 128 -17.52 -3.18 9.83
C ALA A 128 -16.75 -4.21 9.01
N GLN A 129 -15.51 -3.88 8.62
CA GLN A 129 -14.63 -4.79 7.89
C GLN A 129 -13.64 -5.54 8.79
N GLY A 130 -13.71 -5.33 10.10
CA GLY A 130 -12.83 -5.98 11.07
C GLY A 130 -11.37 -5.53 10.97
N ILE A 131 -11.11 -4.33 10.43
CA ILE A 131 -9.76 -3.77 10.41
C ILE A 131 -9.35 -3.47 11.85
N ALA A 132 -8.23 -4.05 12.29
CA ALA A 132 -7.78 -3.91 13.67
C ALA A 132 -7.61 -2.43 14.07
N PHE A 133 -8.06 -2.08 15.28
CA PHE A 133 -8.04 -0.70 15.79
C PHE A 133 -6.66 -0.02 15.66
N GLY A 134 -5.58 -0.75 15.92
CA GLY A 134 -4.21 -0.24 15.72
C GLY A 134 -3.90 0.13 14.27
N THR A 135 -4.40 -0.63 13.30
CA THR A 135 -4.30 -0.33 11.86
C THR A 135 -5.11 0.90 11.50
N GLN A 136 -6.34 1.01 12.02
CA GLN A 136 -7.18 2.20 11.82
C GLN A 136 -6.48 3.48 12.28
N ASN A 137 -5.94 3.47 13.51
CA ASN A 137 -5.25 4.63 14.08
C ASN A 137 -4.01 5.03 13.27
N LYS A 138 -3.25 4.07 12.74
CA LYS A 138 -2.12 4.36 11.85
C LYS A 138 -2.57 5.07 10.57
N LEU A 139 -3.66 4.61 9.96
CA LEU A 139 -4.21 5.24 8.77
C LEU A 139 -4.71 6.66 9.07
N LEU A 140 -5.53 6.81 10.12
CA LEU A 140 -6.07 8.10 10.54
C LEU A 140 -4.96 9.11 10.89
N ALA A 141 -3.90 8.67 11.57
CA ALA A 141 -2.75 9.53 11.88
C ALA A 141 -2.08 10.09 10.61
N LYS A 142 -2.02 9.31 9.52
CA LYS A 142 -1.46 9.78 8.26
C LYS A 142 -2.40 10.73 7.49
N LEU A 143 -3.71 10.58 7.68
CA LEU A 143 -4.73 11.46 7.06
C LEU A 143 -4.93 12.76 7.85
N ALA A 144 -4.73 12.75 9.16
CA ALA A 144 -5.00 13.88 10.06
C ALA A 144 -4.40 15.23 9.62
N PRO A 145 -3.18 15.33 9.04
CA PRO A 145 -2.64 16.61 8.57
C PRO A 145 -3.50 17.29 7.51
N MET A 146 -4.24 16.51 6.70
CA MET A 146 -5.11 17.03 5.63
C MET A 146 -6.27 17.87 6.16
N HIS A 147 -6.62 17.75 7.45
CA HIS A 147 -7.61 18.62 8.10
C HIS A 147 -7.31 20.10 7.83
N ARG A 148 -6.03 20.52 7.87
CA ARG A 148 -5.64 21.92 7.68
C ARG A 148 -5.87 22.44 6.27
N ASP A 149 -5.89 21.54 5.29
CA ASP A 149 -6.09 21.87 3.89
C ASP A 149 -7.57 21.80 3.50
N ILE A 150 -8.35 20.94 4.16
CA ILE A 150 -9.74 20.64 3.82
C ILE A 150 -10.71 21.56 4.55
N VAL A 151 -10.52 21.81 5.85
CA VAL A 151 -11.42 22.68 6.62
C VAL A 151 -11.15 24.14 6.26
N ASN A 152 -12.15 24.80 5.68
CA ASN A 152 -12.05 26.16 5.15
C ASN A 152 -13.18 27.09 5.61
N THR A 153 -14.18 26.56 6.31
CA THR A 153 -15.25 27.32 6.96
C THR A 153 -15.10 27.24 8.49
N PRO A 154 -15.27 28.37 9.22
CA PRO A 154 -15.23 28.38 10.69
C PRO A 154 -16.20 27.41 11.36
#